data_AF-A0A6H1A1L3-F1
#
_entry.id   AF-A0A6H1A1L3-F1
#
_cell.length_a   1.000
_cell.length_b   1.000
_cell.length_c   1.000
_cell.angle_alpha   90.00
_cell.angle_beta   90.00
_cell.angle_gamma   90.00
#
_symmetry.space_group_name_H-M   'P 1'
#
loop_
_entity.id
_entity.type
_entity.pdbx_description
1 polymer ?
#
loop_
_entity_poly.entity_id
_entity_poly.type
_entity_poly.pdbx_seq_one_letter_code
_entity_poly.pdbx_strand_id
1 'polypeptide(L)' 'MAIEWRLRPVTAERELWQTSDLRRALEDVGAPGLSQAQVYRLVSSRPGRLNLDTLDALCRVLACNVEDILRRVPDEEPST' A
#
# COMPACT_ATOMS: atom_id res chain seq x y z
N MET A 1 6.03 12.64 -14.83
CA MET A 1 5.58 11.24 -14.76
C MET A 1 5.30 10.83 -13.31
N ALA A 2 4.10 11.04 -12.77
CA ALA A 2 3.76 10.67 -11.39
C ALA A 2 3.38 9.18 -11.19
N ILE A 3 3.86 8.56 -10.11
CA ILE A 3 3.34 7.27 -9.62
C ILE A 3 2.38 7.58 -8.47
N GLU A 4 1.15 7.09 -8.57
CA GLU A 4 0.15 7.17 -7.52
C GLU A 4 0.29 5.99 -6.57
N TRP A 5 0.10 6.28 -5.28
CA TRP A 5 0.09 5.29 -4.21
C TRP A 5 -1.35 5.10 -3.72
N ARG A 6 -1.89 3.91 -3.93
CA ARG A 6 -3.31 3.59 -3.78
C ARG A 6 -3.57 2.64 -2.61
N LEU A 7 -2.68 2.55 -1.63
CA LEU A 7 -2.87 1.60 -0.53
C LEU A 7 -4.14 1.87 0.28
N ARG A 8 -4.47 3.14 0.56
CA ARG A 8 -5.68 3.52 1.30
C ARG A 8 -6.99 3.04 0.65
N PRO A 9 -7.28 3.33 -0.63
CA PRO A 9 -8.49 2.82 -1.26
C PRO A 9 -8.50 1.29 -1.32
N VAL A 10 -7.37 0.63 -1.62
CA VAL A 10 -7.28 -0.84 -1.66
C VAL A 10 -7.57 -1.48 -0.30
N THR A 11 -7.10 -0.88 0.81
CA THR A 11 -7.41 -1.35 2.16
C THR A 11 -8.90 -1.19 2.50
N ALA A 12 -9.53 -0.11 2.05
CA ALA A 12 -10.96 0.14 2.29
C ALA A 12 -11.85 -0.84 1.51
N GLU A 13 -11.50 -1.15 0.26
CA GLU A 13 -12.19 -2.14 -0.58
C GLU A 13 -12.14 -3.56 0.00
N ARG A 14 -11.14 -3.86 0.84
CA ARG A 14 -10.92 -5.16 1.49
C ARG A 14 -11.40 -5.19 2.95
N GLU A 15 -12.19 -4.21 3.37
CA GLU A 15 -12.73 -4.07 4.73
C GLU A 15 -11.67 -4.00 5.84
N LEU A 16 -10.43 -3.62 5.49
CA LEU A 16 -9.32 -3.46 6.42
C LEU A 16 -9.14 -1.98 6.78
N TRP A 17 -10.00 -1.51 7.70
CA TRP A 17 -10.06 -0.10 8.08
C TRP A 17 -9.05 0.28 9.17
N GLN A 18 -8.60 -0.69 9.97
CA GLN A 18 -7.73 -0.44 11.13
C GLN A 18 -6.28 -0.81 10.81
N THR A 19 -5.36 0.13 11.02
CA THR A 19 -3.93 -0.08 10.81
C THR A 19 -3.33 -1.14 11.74
N SER A 20 -3.94 -1.37 12.90
CA SER A 20 -3.60 -2.47 13.81
C SER A 20 -3.90 -3.85 13.21
N ASP A 21 -5.04 -4.01 12.53
CA ASP A 21 -5.42 -5.25 11.86
C ASP A 21 -4.54 -5.52 10.65
N LEU A 22 -4.25 -4.48 9.85
CA LEU A 22 -3.31 -4.58 8.74
C LEU A 22 -1.90 -4.98 9.22
N ARG A 23 -1.40 -4.40 10.31
CA ARG A 23 -0.12 -4.78 10.89
C ARG A 23 -0.10 -6.26 11.29
N ARG A 24 -1.13 -6.73 11.99
CA ARG A 24 -1.25 -8.13 12.41
C ARG A 24 -1.25 -9.07 11.20
N ALA A 25 -2.06 -8.77 10.19
CA ALA A 25 -2.12 -9.57 8.97
C ALA A 25 -0.79 -9.60 8.21
N LEU A 26 -0.05 -8.49 8.19
CA LEU A 26 1.30 -8.44 7.61
C LEU A 26 2.28 -9.33 8.38
N GLU A 27 2.22 -9.34 9.71
CA GLU A 27 3.04 -10.23 10.55
C GLU A 27 2.71 -11.71 10.29
N ASP A 28 1.43 -12.04 10.13
CA ASP A 28 0.97 -13.42 9.87
C ASP A 28 1.50 -13.98 8.54
N VAL A 29 1.73 -13.15 7.53
CA VAL A 29 2.31 -13.56 6.24
C VAL A 29 3.85 -13.47 6.19
N GLY A 30 4.49 -13.06 7.28
CA GLY A 30 5.94 -12.92 7.40
C GLY A 30 6.51 -11.61 6.86
N ALA A 31 5.73 -10.53 6.83
CA ALA A 31 6.24 -9.22 6.43
C ALA A 31 7.38 -8.76 7.38
N PRO A 32 8.32 -7.93 6.87
CA PRO A 32 9.36 -7.33 7.72
C PRO A 32 8.71 -6.59 8.90
N GLY A 33 9.32 -6.63 10.09
CA GLY A 33 8.75 -6.10 11.34
C GLY A 33 8.40 -4.61 11.31
N LEU A 34 7.27 -4.27 10.69
CA LEU A 34 6.75 -2.92 10.55
C LEU A 34 6.09 -2.50 11.88
N SER A 35 6.61 -1.43 12.47
CA SER A 35 5.93 -0.77 13.58
C SER A 35 4.56 -0.21 13.17
N GLN A 36 3.66 -0.03 14.13
CA GLN A 36 2.34 0.56 13.90
C GLN A 36 2.43 1.95 13.21
N ALA A 37 3.41 2.77 13.58
CA ALA A 37 3.65 4.07 12.95
C ALA A 37 4.08 3.94 11.48
N GLN A 38 4.85 2.91 11.12
CA GLN A 38 5.22 2.63 9.73
C GLN A 38 4.02 2.17 8.92
N VAL A 39 3.21 1.26 9.44
CA VAL A 39 1.97 0.82 8.78
C VAL A 39 1.01 1.99 8.57
N TYR A 40 0.84 2.84 9.59
CA TYR A 40 0.03 4.06 9.46
C TYR A 40 0.55 4.97 8.33
N ARG A 41 1.87 5.22 8.26
CA ARG A 41 2.44 6.04 7.19
C ARG A 41 2.21 5.44 5.82
N LEU A 42 2.35 4.12 5.66
CA LEU A 42 2.05 3.44 4.40
C LEU A 42 0.60 3.67 3.99
N VAL A 43 -0.37 3.62 4.90
CA VAL A 43 -1.77 3.86 4.55
C VAL A 43 -2.04 5.35 4.29
N SER A 44 -1.43 6.26 5.05
CA SER A 44 -1.73 7.69 4.99
C SER A 44 -1.05 8.43 3.84
N SER A 45 0.11 7.97 3.38
CA SER A 45 0.94 8.70 2.41
C SER A 45 1.83 7.80 1.57
N ARG A 46 2.27 8.34 0.43
CA ARG A 46 3.23 7.67 -0.47
C ARG A 46 4.59 7.54 0.22
N PRO A 47 5.16 6.33 0.37
CA PRO A 47 6.49 6.17 0.93
C PRO A 47 7.58 6.65 -0.04
N GLY A 48 8.67 7.21 0.49
CA GLY A 48 9.86 7.54 -0.30
C GLY A 48 10.67 6.31 -0.73
N ARG A 49 10.60 5.22 0.05
CA ARG A 49 11.23 3.92 -0.25
C ARG A 49 10.35 2.80 0.29
N LEU A 50 10.18 1.76 -0.50
CA LEU A 50 9.49 0.51 -0.15
C LEU A 50 10.34 -0.65 -0.65
N ASN A 51 10.51 -1.71 0.15
CA ASN A 51 11.15 -2.94 -0.32
C ASN A 51 10.12 -3.88 -0.95
N LEU A 52 10.60 -4.82 -1.77
CA LEU A 52 9.71 -5.74 -2.48
C LEU A 52 9.03 -6.73 -1.53
N ASP A 53 9.68 -7.15 -0.45
CA ASP A 53 9.08 -8.06 0.54
C ASP A 53 7.85 -7.45 1.22
N THR A 54 7.87 -6.16 1.54
CA THR A 54 6.70 -5.46 2.08
C THR A 54 5.63 -5.33 1.01
N LEU A 55 5.99 -5.06 -0.24
CA LEU A 55 5.04 -4.95 -1.34
C LEU A 55 4.34 -6.29 -1.61
N ASP A 56 5.08 -7.40 -1.64
CA ASP A 56 4.54 -8.76 -1.76
C ASP A 56 3.60 -9.08 -0.59
N ALA A 57 4.02 -8.80 0.65
CA ALA A 57 3.19 -9.01 1.82
C ALA A 57 1.88 -8.21 1.77
N LEU A 58 1.92 -6.94 1.34
CA LEU A 58 0.73 -6.13 1.12
C LEU A 58 -0.19 -6.76 0.06
N CYS A 59 0.37 -7.23 -1.07
CA CYS A 59 -0.39 -7.89 -2.12
C CYS A 59 -1.08 -9.15 -1.60
N ARG A 60 -0.39 -9.97 -0.81
CA ARG A 60 -0.92 -11.21 -0.22
C ARG A 60 -2.01 -10.94 0.82
N VAL A 61 -1.77 -10.03 1.76
CA VAL A 61 -2.74 -9.66 2.81
C VAL A 61 -4.00 -9.06 2.20
N LEU A 62 -3.83 -8.20 1.19
CA LEU A 62 -4.93 -7.52 0.54
C LEU A 62 -5.50 -8.34 -0.62
N ALA A 63 -5.00 -9.54 -0.91
CA ALA A 63 -5.40 -10.35 -2.07
C ALA A 63 -5.50 -9.54 -3.38
N CYS A 64 -4.49 -8.71 -3.66
CA CYS A 64 -4.46 -7.76 -4.77
C CYS A 64 -3.14 -7.84 -5.57
N ASN A 65 -3.12 -7.17 -6.72
CA ASN A 65 -1.94 -7.07 -7.57
C ASN A 65 -1.14 -5.80 -7.25
N VAL A 66 0.12 -5.77 -7.68
CA VAL A 66 0.99 -4.60 -7.53
C VAL A 66 0.39 -3.33 -8.16
N GLU A 67 -0.31 -3.46 -9.29
CA GLU A 67 -0.96 -2.36 -10.01
C GLU A 67 -2.13 -1.72 -9.25
N ASP A 68 -2.75 -2.48 -8.34
CA ASP A 68 -3.81 -1.96 -7.48
C ASP A 68 -3.23 -0.97 -6.46
N ILE A 69 -2.01 -1.24 -5.98
CA ILE A 69 -1.29 -0.41 -5.00
C ILE A 69 -0.50 0.71 -5.67
N LEU A 70 0.13 0.44 -6.83
CA LEU A 70 1.01 1.34 -7.57
C LEU A 70 0.48 1.59 -8.96
N ARG A 71 -0.01 2.80 -9.22
CA ARG A 71 -0.54 3.19 -10.53
C ARG A 71 0.32 4.26 -11.19
N ARG A 72 0.75 4.02 -12.43
CA ARG A 72 1.38 5.07 -13.26
C ARG A 72 0.27 6.01 -13.75
N VAL A 73 0.35 7.29 -13.39
CA VAL A 73 -0.60 8.31 -13.85
C VAL A 73 0.08 9.17 -14.92
N PRO A 74 -0.37 9.17 -16.19
CA PRO A 74 0.24 10.03 -17.21
C PRO A 74 0.28 11.48 -16.72
N ASP A 75 1.29 12.23 -17.16
CA ASP A 75 1.26 13.66 -16.87
C ASP A 75 0.03 14.22 -17.56
N GLU A 76 -0.77 15.00 -16.84
CA GLU A 76 -1.94 15.66 -17.40
C GLU A 76 -1.47 16.45 -18.62
N GLU A 77 -1.81 15.99 -19.82
CA GLU A 77 -1.57 16.79 -21.01
C GLU A 77 -2.35 18.09 -20.80
N PRO A 78 -1.70 19.26 -20.88
CA PRO A 78 -2.39 20.52 -20.68
C PRO A 78 -3.51 20.54 -21.72
N SER A 79 -4.75 20.47 -21.24
CA SER A 79 -5.93 20.60 -22.07
C SER A 79 -5.79 21.94 -22.79
N THR A 80 -5.59 21.87 -24.10
CA THR A 80 -5.51 23.03 -25.00
C THR A 80 -6.87 23.71 -25.10
#